data_AF-A0A529Y3P7-F1
#
_entry.id   AF-A0A529Y3P7-F1
#
_cell.length_a   1.000
_cell.length_b   1.000
_cell.length_c   1.000
_cell.angle_alpha   90.00
_cell.angle_beta   90.00
_cell.angle_gamma   90.00
#
_symmetry.space_group_name_H-M   'P 1'
#
loop_
_entity.id
_entity.type
_entity.pdbx_description
1 polymer ?
#
loop_
_entity_poly.entity_id
_entity_poly.type
_entity_poly.pdbx_seq_one_letter_code
_entity_poly.pdbx_strand_id
1 'polypeptide(L)' 'MAEVKSDIEIARAAKKKPIQEIGARIGIPTEHLLPYGHDKAKVSAEFIKSVKGNKDGKLILV' A
#
# COMPACT_ATOMS: atom_id res chain seq x y z
N MET A 1 -20.02 -1.22 28.96
CA MET A 1 -19.96 -0.46 27.70
C MET A 1 -18.64 -0.83 27.03
N ALA A 2 -18.60 -0.99 25.70
CA ALA A 2 -17.33 -1.25 25.02
C ALA A 2 -16.44 -0.01 25.14
N GLU A 3 -15.20 -0.21 25.57
CA GLU A 3 -14.20 0.87 25.66
C GLU A 3 -13.75 1.27 24.25
N VAL A 4 -13.98 2.53 23.90
CA VAL A 4 -13.52 3.08 22.63
C VAL A 4 -12.04 3.40 22.77
N LYS A 5 -11.21 2.62 22.08
CA LYS A 5 -9.76 2.83 22.04
C LYS A 5 -9.41 4.16 21.40
N SER A 6 -8.32 4.77 21.84
CA SER A 6 -7.70 5.90 21.17
C SER A 6 -7.15 5.52 19.79
N ASP A 7 -6.98 6.50 18.91
CA ASP A 7 -6.46 6.28 17.55
C ASP A 7 -5.12 5.54 17.53
N ILE A 8 -4.21 5.88 18.45
CA ILE A 8 -2.89 5.23 18.54
C ILE A 8 -2.98 3.78 19.00
N GLU A 9 -3.91 3.45 19.90
CA GLU A 9 -4.15 2.07 20.33
C GLU A 9 -4.73 1.22 19.21
N ILE A 10 -5.64 1.80 18.41
CA ILE A 10 -6.19 1.15 17.22
C ILE A 10 -5.07 0.92 16.19
N ALA A 11 -4.25 1.93 15.89
CA ALA A 11 -3.15 1.82 14.94
C ALA A 11 -2.09 0.79 15.36
N ARG A 12 -1.76 0.71 16.66
CA ARG A 12 -0.81 -0.28 17.20
C ARG A 12 -1.37 -1.69 17.20
N ALA A 13 -2.68 -1.87 17.39
CA ALA A 13 -3.33 -3.17 17.36
C ALA A 13 -3.50 -3.74 15.93
N ALA A 14 -3.28 -2.92 14.90
CA ALA A 14 -3.46 -3.33 13.51
C ALA A 14 -2.46 -4.43 13.09
N LYS A 15 -2.98 -5.54 12.56
CA LYS A 15 -2.19 -6.60 11.92
C LYS A 15 -1.82 -6.19 10.51
N LYS A 16 -0.74 -5.42 10.37
CA LYS A 16 -0.24 -4.95 9.07
C LYS A 16 0.28 -6.11 8.23
N LYS A 17 -0.07 -6.11 6.94
CA LYS A 17 0.51 -7.05 5.97
C LYS A 17 1.87 -6.54 5.50
N PRO A 18 2.82 -7.43 5.14
CA PRO A 18 4.02 -7.05 4.41
C PRO A 18 3.68 -6.27 3.14
N ILE A 19 4.47 -5.23 2.85
CA ILE A 19 4.23 -4.35 1.70
C ILE A 19 4.32 -5.11 0.36
N GLN A 20 5.11 -6.17 0.31
CA GLN A 20 5.25 -7.05 -0.86
C GLN A 20 3.94 -7.81 -1.15
N GLU A 21 3.22 -8.26 -0.13
CA GLU A 21 1.91 -8.90 -0.31
C GLU A 21 0.87 -7.92 -0.87
N ILE A 22 0.93 -6.65 -0.44
CA ILE A 22 0.07 -5.60 -0.98
C ILE A 22 0.40 -5.33 -2.44
N GLY A 23 1.69 -5.22 -2.79
CA GLY A 23 2.12 -5.04 -4.18
C GLY A 23 1.68 -6.16 -5.11
N ALA A 24 1.88 -7.42 -4.69
CA ALA A 24 1.43 -8.59 -5.45
C ALA A 24 -0.08 -8.56 -5.73
N ARG A 25 -0.89 -8.13 -4.76
CA ARG A 25 -2.35 -8.02 -4.90
C ARG A 25 -2.79 -7.03 -5.98
N ILE A 26 -2.01 -5.98 -6.23
CA ILE A 26 -2.31 -4.95 -7.23
C ILE A 26 -1.41 -5.03 -8.47
N GLY A 27 -0.68 -6.14 -8.64
CA GLY A 27 0.14 -6.40 -9.83
C GLY A 27 1.44 -5.58 -9.89
N ILE A 28 2.01 -5.19 -8.75
CA ILE A 28 3.34 -4.58 -8.68
C ILE A 28 4.35 -5.65 -8.27
N PRO A 29 5.28 -6.05 -9.17
CA PRO A 29 6.37 -6.96 -8.86
C PRO A 29 7.31 -6.43 -7.77
N THR A 30 7.92 -7.33 -7.01
CA THR A 30 8.76 -6.98 -5.85
C THR A 30 10.00 -6.16 -6.24
N GLU A 31 10.58 -6.41 -7.42
CA GLU A 31 11.73 -5.67 -7.97
C GLU A 31 11.43 -4.18 -8.22
N HIS A 32 10.16 -3.80 -8.29
CA HIS A 32 9.71 -2.42 -8.46
C HIS A 32 9.25 -1.78 -7.14
N LEU A 33 9.34 -2.50 -6.02
CA LEU A 33 9.09 -2.00 -4.68
C LEU A 33 10.42 -1.82 -3.95
N LEU A 34 10.75 -0.56 -3.62
CA LEU A 34 11.92 -0.22 -2.82
C LEU A 34 11.50 -0.12 -1.34
N PRO A 35 11.72 -1.15 -0.49
CA PRO A 35 11.13 -1.21 0.84
C PRO A 35 11.87 -0.30 1.83
N TYR A 36 11.11 0.28 2.76
CA TYR A 36 11.62 1.02 3.91
C TYR A 36 11.10 0.34 5.18
N GLY A 37 11.65 -0.83 5.50
CA GLY A 37 11.08 -1.75 6.47
C GLY A 37 9.98 -2.62 5.86
N HIS A 38 9.07 -3.15 6.69
CA HIS A 38 8.14 -4.21 6.27
C HIS A 38 6.83 -3.72 5.66
N ASP A 39 6.39 -2.50 5.97
CA ASP A 39 5.03 -2.02 5.74
C ASP A 39 4.94 -0.82 4.79
N LYS A 40 6.06 -0.39 4.21
CA LYS A 40 6.14 0.77 3.32
C LYS A 40 7.24 0.59 2.30
N ALA A 41 7.00 1.11 1.09
CA ALA A 41 7.93 1.04 -0.02
C ALA A 41 7.71 2.24 -0.97
N LYS A 42 8.74 2.62 -1.73
CA LYS A 42 8.57 3.46 -2.92
C LYS A 42 8.33 2.57 -4.14
N VAL A 43 7.56 3.07 -5.10
CA VAL A 43 7.38 2.42 -6.41
C VAL A 43 8.41 2.99 -7.39
N SER A 44 9.03 2.12 -8.18
CA SER A 44 10.03 2.53 -9.18
C SER A 44 9.42 3.42 -10.26
N ALA A 45 10.20 4.40 -10.73
CA ALA A 45 9.78 5.25 -11.85
C ALA A 45 9.62 4.46 -13.16
N GLU A 46 10.37 3.37 -13.33
CA GLU A 46 10.27 2.47 -14.48
C GLU A 46 8.90 1.79 -14.55
N PHE A 47 8.43 1.25 -13.43
CA PHE A 47 7.11 0.61 -13.37
C PHE A 47 5.98 1.62 -13.62
N ILE A 48 6.10 2.83 -13.06
CA ILE A 48 5.11 3.90 -13.31
C ILE A 48 5.02 4.22 -14.81
N LYS A 49 6.15 4.24 -15.52
CA LYS A 49 6.17 4.44 -16.98
C LYS A 49 5.54 3.27 -17.74
N SER A 50 5.78 2.02 -17.31
CA SER A 50 5.27 0.84 -18.00
C SER A 50 3.73 0.74 -17.97
N VAL A 51 3.09 1.22 -16.89
CA VAL A 51 1.63 1.17 -16.73
C VAL A 51 0.89 2.40 -17.27
N LYS A 52 1.59 3.39 -17.83
CA LYS A 52 1.00 4.66 -18.29
C LYS A 52 -0.06 4.50 -19.39
N GLY A 53 -0.04 3.38 -20.12
CA GLY A 53 -1.05 3.06 -21.15
C GLY A 53 -2.33 2.41 -20.61
N ASN A 54 -2.37 2.08 -19.31
CA ASN A 54 -3.55 1.46 -18.71
C ASN A 54 -4.71 2.46 -18.65
N LYS A 55 -5.95 1.95 -18.67
CA LYS A 55 -7.12 2.78 -18.45
C LYS A 55 -7.12 3.30 -17.01
N ASP A 56 -7.44 4.57 -16.85
CA ASP A 56 -7.61 5.17 -15.52
C ASP A 56 -8.72 4.47 -14.72
N GLY A 57 -8.49 4.38 -13.41
CA GLY A 57 -9.49 3.93 -12.45
C GLY A 57 -10.60 4.97 -12.24
N LYS A 58 -11.47 4.72 -11.26
CA LYS A 58 -12.48 5.71 -10.84
C LYS A 58 -11.85 6.71 -9.89
N LEU A 59 -11.92 8.00 -10.22
CA LEU A 59 -11.56 9.10 -9.32
C LEU A 59 -12.79 9.47 -8.48
N ILE A 60 -12.68 9.33 -7.16
CA ILE A 60 -13.70 9.74 -6.18
C ILE A 60 -13.08 10.83 -5.30
N LEU A 61 -13.60 12.05 -5.39
CA LEU A 61 -13.22 13.17 -4.52
C LEU A 61 -14.14 13.18 -3.29
N VAL A 62 -13.54 13.15 -2.10
CA VAL A 62 -14.22 13.11 -0.78
C VAL A 62 -14.08 14.46 -0.09
#